data_AF-A0A7V5XCJ5-F1
#
_entry.id   AF-A0A7V5XCJ5-F1
#
_cell.length_a   1.000
_cell.length_b   1.000
_cell.length_c   1.000
_cell.angle_alpha   90.00
_cell.angle_beta   90.00
_cell.angle_gamma   90.00
#
_symmetry.space_group_name_H-M   'P 1'
#
loop_
_entity.id
_entity.type
_entity.pdbx_description
1 polymer ?
#
loop_
_entity_poly.entity_id
_entity_poly.type
_entity_poly.pdbx_seq_one_letter_code
_entity_poly.pdbx_strand_id
1 'polypeptide(L)'
;CQLYQRSADIFLGVPFNIASYALLTHMLAQQTDLQVGEFIWTGGDCHLYLNHLEQADEQLSREPLPLPRLALKRRPPTVFDYVYEDFEIVGYRSHPQIRAAVAV
;
A
#
# COMPACT_ATOMS: atom_id res chain seq x y z
N CYS A 1 -3.95 5.43 12.04
CA CYS A 1 -3.77 3.96 12.15
C CYS A 1 -2.29 3.68 12.42
N GLN A 2 -1.96 2.78 13.35
CA GLN A 2 -0.58 2.33 13.56
C GLN A 2 -0.51 0.82 13.26
N LEU A 3 0.46 0.42 12.43
CA LEU A 3 0.71 -0.97 12.08
C LEU A 3 2.13 -1.35 12.52
N TYR A 4 2.22 -2.36 13.38
CA TYR A 4 3.48 -3.05 13.63
C TYR A 4 3.61 -4.30 12.74
N GLN A 5 4.69 -4.39 11.98
CA GLN A 5 4.99 -5.52 11.11
C GLN A 5 6.25 -6.23 11.60
N ARG A 6 6.10 -7.44 12.17
CA ARG A 6 7.22 -8.19 12.76
C ARG A 6 8.36 -8.49 11.78
N SER A 7 8.05 -8.66 10.50
CA SER A 7 8.96 -9.11 9.44
C SER A 7 8.48 -8.53 8.12
N ALA A 8 9.36 -7.82 7.43
CA ALA A 8 9.04 -6.89 6.37
C ALA A 8 10.01 -7.05 5.20
N ASP A 9 9.59 -7.83 4.19
CA ASP A 9 10.19 -7.80 2.86
C ASP A 9 9.96 -6.41 2.26
N ILE A 10 11.02 -5.62 2.20
CA ILE A 10 10.97 -4.21 1.78
C ILE A 10 10.62 -4.08 0.29
N PHE A 11 10.96 -5.07 -0.55
CA PHE A 11 10.79 -4.95 -1.99
C PHE A 11 9.40 -5.40 -2.44
N LEU A 12 8.93 -6.57 -1.97
CA LEU A 12 7.62 -7.08 -2.34
C LEU A 12 6.56 -6.78 -1.28
N GLY A 13 6.76 -7.21 -0.04
CA GLY A 13 5.71 -7.20 0.99
C GLY A 13 5.27 -5.79 1.40
N VAL A 14 6.22 -4.94 1.79
CA VAL A 14 5.95 -3.62 2.38
C VAL A 14 5.12 -2.71 1.46
N PRO A 15 5.40 -2.58 0.15
CA PRO A 15 4.55 -1.79 -0.75
C PRO A 15 3.08 -2.22 -0.74
N PHE A 16 2.81 -3.54 -0.76
CA PHE A 16 1.44 -4.05 -0.64
C PHE A 16 0.84 -3.79 0.74
N ASN A 17 1.62 -3.94 1.81
CA ASN A 17 1.14 -3.71 3.17
C ASN A 17 0.76 -2.24 3.42
N ILE A 18 1.55 -1.29 2.92
CA ILE A 18 1.23 0.14 3.01
C ILE A 18 -0.10 0.43 2.32
N ALA A 19 -0.26 0.01 1.07
CA ALA A 19 -1.49 0.24 0.31
C ALA A 19 -2.71 -0.44 0.95
N SER A 20 -2.55 -1.68 1.43
CA SER A 20 -3.62 -2.46 2.07
C SER A 20 -4.13 -1.82 3.36
N TYR A 21 -3.24 -1.43 4.26
CA TYR A 21 -3.66 -0.83 5.54
C TYR A 21 -4.09 0.63 5.40
N ALA A 22 -3.56 1.38 4.41
CA ALA A 22 -4.12 2.66 4.04
C ALA A 22 -5.57 2.50 3.56
N LEU A 23 -5.83 1.56 2.64
CA LEU A 23 -7.18 1.27 2.16
C LEU A 23 -8.13 0.88 3.30
N LEU A 24 -7.72 -0.05 4.17
CA LEU A 24 -8.51 -0.44 5.33
C LEU A 24 -8.81 0.76 6.25
N THR A 25 -7.82 1.63 6.48
CA THR A 25 -8.00 2.84 7.28
C THR A 25 -9.05 3.77 6.66
N HIS A 26 -9.02 3.95 5.33
CA HIS A 26 -10.04 4.72 4.61
C HIS A 26 -11.44 4.10 4.73
N MET A 27 -11.55 2.77 4.57
CA MET A 27 -12.83 2.06 4.69
C MET A 27 -13.41 2.20 6.10
N LEU A 28 -12.59 2.03 7.14
CA LEU A 28 -13.01 2.16 8.53
C LEU A 28 -13.40 3.61 8.87
N ALA A 29 -12.65 4.60 8.40
CA ALA A 29 -12.98 6.00 8.59
C ALA A 29 -14.36 6.34 7.98
N GLN A 30 -14.61 5.92 6.73
CA GLN A 30 -15.92 6.14 6.09
C GLN A 30 -17.06 5.42 6.83
N GLN A 31 -16.85 4.21 7.34
CA GLN A 31 -17.88 3.46 8.06
C GLN A 31 -18.19 3.99 9.46
N THR A 32 -17.22 4.68 10.08
CA THR A 32 -17.34 5.23 11.44
C THR A 32 -17.56 6.74 11.48
N ASP A 33 -17.90 7.35 10.33
CA ASP A 33 -18.13 8.80 10.21
C ASP A 33 -16.93 9.65 10.66
N LEU A 34 -15.72 9.14 10.43
CA LEU A 34 -14.45 9.79 10.74
C LEU A 34 -13.74 10.27 9.46
N GLN A 35 -12.81 11.20 9.65
CA GLN A 35 -11.85 11.58 8.61
C GLN A 35 -10.58 10.73 8.71
N VAL A 36 -9.90 10.56 7.57
CA VAL A 36 -8.61 9.85 7.52
C VAL A 36 -7.53 10.74 8.11
N GLY A 37 -6.81 10.21 9.10
CA GLY A 37 -5.60 10.82 9.65
C GLY A 37 -4.33 10.16 9.09
N GLU A 38 -3.32 10.04 9.94
CA GLU A 38 -2.04 9.46 9.55
C GLU A 38 -2.05 7.92 9.59
N PHE A 39 -1.31 7.32 8.67
CA PHE A 39 -0.93 5.91 8.73
C PHE A 39 0.54 5.80 9.14
N ILE A 40 0.77 5.22 10.32
CA ILE A 40 2.10 5.05 10.91
C ILE A 40 2.48 3.58 10.80
N TRP A 41 3.46 3.29 9.96
CA TRP A 41 4.02 1.94 9.82
C TRP A 41 5.28 1.80 10.68
N THR A 42 5.38 0.69 11.41
CA THR A 42 6.53 0.34 12.24
C THR A 42 7.00 -1.06 11.87
N GLY A 43 8.17 -1.15 11.24
CA GLY A 43 8.81 -2.43 10.92
C GLY A 43 9.63 -2.97 12.09
N GLY A 44 9.56 -4.28 12.31
CA GLY A 44 10.49 -5.05 13.13
C GLY A 44 11.72 -5.41 12.31
N ASP A 45 11.80 -6.67 11.86
CA ASP A 45 12.84 -7.12 10.92
C ASP A 45 12.51 -6.62 9.50
N CYS A 46 13.19 -5.55 9.08
CA CYS A 46 13.11 -5.03 7.71
C CYS A 46 14.29 -5.56 6.89
N HIS A 47 13.99 -6.31 5.84
CA HIS A 47 15.01 -6.99 5.05
C HIS A 47 14.73 -6.89 3.54
N LEU A 48 15.79 -7.10 2.78
CA LEU A 48 15.79 -7.23 1.32
C LEU A 48 16.37 -8.59 0.97
N TYR A 49 15.67 -9.36 0.14
CA TYR A 49 16.21 -10.65 -0.32
C TYR A 49 17.34 -10.44 -1.32
N LEU A 50 18.36 -11.31 -1.28
CA LEU A 50 19.55 -11.21 -2.14
C LEU A 50 19.21 -11.28 -3.64
N ASN A 51 18.15 -12.01 -4.01
CA ASN A 51 17.67 -12.09 -5.39
C ASN A 51 16.88 -10.86 -5.84
N HIS A 52 16.78 -9.81 -5.02
CA HIS A 52 16.10 -8.54 -5.33
C HIS A 52 17.03 -7.33 -5.39
N LEU A 53 18.36 -7.52 -5.29
CA LEU A 53 19.32 -6.41 -5.23
C LEU A 53 19.29 -5.55 -6.51
N GLU A 54 19.36 -6.19 -7.68
CA GLU A 54 19.33 -5.47 -8.97
C GLU A 54 18.00 -4.71 -9.17
N GLN A 55 16.89 -5.29 -8.73
CA GLN A 55 15.57 -4.68 -8.79
C GLN A 55 15.45 -3.48 -7.85
N ALA A 56 16.03 -3.57 -6.65
CA ALA A 56 16.08 -2.46 -5.71
C ALA A 56 16.94 -1.31 -6.24
N ASP A 57 18.10 -1.60 -6.82
CA ASP A 57 18.96 -0.60 -7.46
C ASP A 57 18.25 0.10 -8.63
N GLU A 58 17.54 -0.66 -9.49
CA GLU A 58 16.71 -0.07 -10.54
C GLU A 58 15.62 0.83 -9.97
N GLN A 59 14.92 0.41 -8.91
CA GLN A 59 13.88 1.22 -8.28
C GLN A 59 14.44 2.52 -7.68
N LEU A 60 15.60 2.45 -7.01
CA LEU A 60 16.27 3.59 -6.39
C LEU A 60 16.83 4.59 -7.41
N SER A 61 17.04 4.16 -8.67
CA SER A 61 17.46 5.05 -9.76
C SER A 61 16.33 5.95 -10.31
N ARG A 62 15.07 5.72 -9.88
CA ARG A 62 13.89 6.40 -10.42
C ARG A 62 13.43 7.53 -9.50
N GLU A 63 13.21 8.71 -10.07
CA GLU A 63 12.60 9.83 -9.36
C GLU A 63 11.13 9.53 -9.01
N PRO A 64 10.68 9.71 -7.75
CA PRO A 64 9.28 9.53 -7.38
C PRO A 64 8.33 10.42 -8.19
N LEU A 65 7.20 9.85 -8.62
CA LEU A 65 6.13 10.59 -9.30
C LEU A 65 5.10 11.11 -8.29
N PRO A 66 4.25 12.09 -8.66
CA PRO A 66 3.18 12.57 -7.80
C PRO A 66 2.29 11.43 -7.29
N LEU A 67 1.95 11.47 -6.00
CA LEU A 67 1.09 10.47 -5.37
C LEU A 67 -0.33 10.49 -5.96
N PRO A 68 -0.98 9.31 -6.09
CA PRO A 68 -2.39 9.25 -6.46
C PRO A 68 -3.31 9.69 -5.32
N ARG A 69 -4.60 9.82 -5.62
CA ARG A 69 -5.66 9.95 -4.62
C ARG A 69 -6.61 8.76 -4.66
N LEU A 70 -6.86 8.13 -3.53
CA LEU A 70 -7.94 7.14 -3.37
C LEU A 70 -9.29 7.84 -3.23
N ALA A 71 -10.28 7.40 -3.98
CA ALA A 71 -11.67 7.81 -3.88
C ALA A 71 -12.57 6.58 -3.60
N LEU A 72 -13.39 6.66 -2.55
CA LEU A 72 -14.45 5.69 -2.25
C LEU A 72 -15.75 6.20 -2.89
N LYS A 73 -16.21 5.53 -3.95
CA LYS A 73 -17.39 5.93 -4.75
C LYS A 73 -18.72 5.68 -4.04
N ARG A 74 -18.74 4.70 -3.12
CA ARG A 74 -19.94 4.27 -2.41
C ARG A 74 -19.58 3.97 -0.95
N ARG A 75 -20.52 4.28 -0.05
CA ARG A 75 -20.54 3.77 1.32
C ARG A 75 -21.57 2.64 1.43
N PRO A 76 -21.16 1.37 1.46
CA PRO A 76 -22.07 0.26 1.76
C PRO A 76 -22.60 0.29 3.20
N PRO A 77 -23.66 -0.48 3.52
CA PRO A 77 -24.18 -0.62 4.88
C PRO A 77 -23.17 -1.18 5.88
N THR A 78 -22.28 -2.07 5.44
CA THR A 78 -21.22 -2.63 6.29
C THR A 78 -19.86 -2.59 5.61
N VAL A 79 -18.78 -2.70 6.39
CA VAL A 79 -17.40 -2.78 5.88
C VAL A 79 -17.14 -4.03 5.02
N PHE A 80 -17.98 -5.06 5.13
CA PHE A 80 -17.83 -6.31 4.37
C PHE A 80 -18.49 -6.26 2.99
N ASP A 81 -19.36 -5.27 2.75
CA ASP A 81 -20.13 -5.17 1.50
C ASP A 81 -19.46 -4.26 0.46
N TYR A 82 -18.22 -3.82 0.68
CA TYR A 82 -17.46 -3.12 -0.36
C TYR A 82 -17.08 -4.08 -1.48
N VAL A 83 -17.19 -3.62 -2.71
CA VAL A 83 -16.78 -4.33 -3.93
C VAL A 83 -15.71 -3.55 -4.66
N TYR A 84 -15.01 -4.20 -5.60
CA TYR A 84 -13.89 -3.61 -6.32
C TYR A 84 -14.23 -2.27 -6.98
N GLU A 85 -15.44 -2.16 -7.53
CA GLU A 85 -15.94 -0.99 -8.26
C GLU A 85 -16.17 0.24 -7.35
N ASP A 86 -16.21 0.04 -6.03
CA ASP A 86 -16.34 1.14 -5.07
C ASP A 86 -15.04 1.94 -4.89
N PHE A 87 -13.93 1.42 -5.40
CA PHE A 87 -12.61 2.01 -5.22
C PHE A 87 -12.10 2.60 -6.53
N GLU A 88 -11.56 3.82 -6.46
CA GLU A 88 -10.93 4.47 -7.60
C GLU A 88 -9.62 5.12 -7.19
N ILE A 89 -8.56 4.84 -7.94
CA ILE A 89 -7.26 5.48 -7.78
C ILE A 89 -7.13 6.56 -8.85
N VAL A 90 -7.36 7.82 -8.43
CA VAL A 90 -7.33 8.98 -9.32
C VAL A 90 -5.90 9.47 -9.49
N GLY A 91 -5.47 9.64 -10.74
CA GLY A 91 -4.18 10.24 -11.07
C GLY A 91 -2.97 9.34 -10.80
N TYR A 92 -3.15 8.02 -10.76
CA TYR A 92 -2.03 7.10 -10.60
C TYR A 92 -1.07 7.18 -11.78
N ARG A 93 0.16 7.57 -11.49
CA ARG A 93 1.28 7.56 -12.41
C ARG A 93 2.37 6.72 -11.77
N SER A 94 2.88 5.74 -12.51
CA SER A 94 3.95 4.87 -12.06
C SER A 94 4.98 4.68 -13.16
N HIS A 95 6.21 4.41 -12.74
CA HIS A 95 7.23 3.85 -13.64
C HIS A 95 6.83 2.43 -14.09
N PRO A 96 7.47 1.88 -15.15
CA PRO A 96 7.24 0.51 -15.58
C PRO A 96 7.45 -0.52 -14.46
N GLN A 97 6.70 -1.62 -14.49
CA GLN A 97 6.80 -2.69 -13.50
C GLN A 97 8.22 -3.26 -13.43
N ILE A 98 8.73 -3.46 -12.21
CA ILE A 98 9.93 -4.25 -11.95
C ILE A 98 9.48 -5.64 -11.48
N ARG A 99 9.98 -6.70 -12.13
CA ARG A 99 9.62 -8.08 -11.78
C ARG A 99 10.64 -8.64 -10.78
N ALA A 100 10.15 -9.22 -9.69
CA ALA A 100 10.95 -9.95 -8.72
C ALA A 100 10.22 -11.23 -8.29
N ALA A 101 11.00 -12.29 -8.01
CA ALA A 101 10.47 -13.58 -7.59
C ALA A 101 10.30 -13.65 -6.08
N VAL A 102 9.19 -14.19 -5.59
CA VAL A 102 8.98 -14.43 -4.15
C VAL A 102 10.01 -15.45 -3.66
N ALA A 103 10.63 -15.19 -2.51
CA ALA A 103 11.47 -16.17 -1.84
C ALA A 103 10.58 -17.26 -1.23
N VAL A 104 10.89 -18.53 -1.51
CA VAL A 104 10.21 -19.71 -0.94
C VAL A 104 10.98 -20.21 0.27
#